data_AF-A0A8S9X878-F1
#
_entry.id   AF-A0A8S9X878-F1
#
_cell.length_a   1.000
_cell.length_b   1.000
_cell.length_c   1.000
_cell.angle_alpha   90.00
_cell.angle_beta   90.00
_cell.angle_gamma   90.00
#
_symmetry.space_group_name_H-M   'P 1'
#
loop_
_entity.id
_entity.type
_entity.pdbx_description
1 polymer ?
#
loop_
_entity_poly.entity_id
_entity_poly.type
_entity_poly.pdbx_seq_one_letter_code
_entity_poly.pdbx_strand_id
1 'polypeptide(L)'
;MECMYKQQFGELCSNYAPFHFYTATKHAAKAIAEGLRQELRNIEVPIRVTSISPGLVKTNIFKSSLGDKMDANIYDKHPCITPEDVATSIQYILGTPQHVNINEIAISPTGADYNPTLDALNIESKCEEH
;
A
#
# COMPACT_ATOMS: atom_id res chain seq x y z
N MET A 1 -7.08 41.20 13.13
CA MET A 1 -6.37 40.87 11.87
C MET A 1 -5.75 39.47 11.86
N GLU A 2 -5.75 38.70 12.96
CA GLU A 2 -5.22 37.31 12.97
C GLU A 2 -6.21 36.21 12.51
N CYS A 3 -7.49 36.52 12.28
CA CYS A 3 -8.49 35.47 12.00
C CYS A 3 -8.65 35.12 10.51
N MET A 4 -8.11 35.93 9.58
CA MET A 4 -8.33 35.73 8.14
C MET A 4 -7.28 34.88 7.43
N TYR A 5 -6.11 34.63 8.02
CA TYR A 5 -5.04 33.89 7.32
C TYR A 5 -5.17 32.36 7.40
N LYS A 6 -6.09 31.83 8.23
CA LYS A 6 -6.28 30.39 8.39
C LYS A 6 -7.24 29.73 7.39
N GLN A 7 -7.97 30.52 6.59
CA GLN A 7 -9.07 29.97 5.77
C GLN A 7 -8.73 29.70 4.30
N GLN A 8 -7.54 30.04 3.80
CA GLN A 8 -7.28 29.97 2.35
C GLN A 8 -6.28 28.89 1.90
N PHE A 9 -5.67 28.16 2.82
CA PHE A 9 -4.74 27.06 2.50
C PHE A 9 -5.16 25.69 3.08
N GLY A 10 -6.31 25.61 3.76
CA GLY A 10 -6.75 24.40 4.48
C GLY A 10 -7.35 23.30 3.61
N GLU A 11 -7.68 23.56 2.34
CA GLU A 11 -8.45 22.63 1.50
C GLU A 11 -7.70 22.10 0.28
N LEU A 12 -6.42 22.47 0.09
CA LEU A 12 -5.62 21.94 -1.03
C LEU A 12 -4.88 20.64 -0.69
N CYS A 13 -4.71 20.34 0.59
CA CYS A 13 -4.16 19.07 1.06
C CYS A 13 -5.32 18.10 1.24
N SER A 14 -5.66 17.41 0.17
CA SER A 14 -6.66 16.35 0.13
C SER A 14 -6.69 15.49 1.41
N ASN A 15 -7.88 15.07 1.83
CA ASN A 15 -8.14 14.16 2.96
C ASN A 15 -7.40 12.79 2.89
N TYR A 16 -6.47 12.59 1.95
CA TYR A 16 -5.48 11.51 1.88
C TYR A 16 -4.21 11.76 2.70
N ALA A 17 -4.13 12.88 3.44
CA ALA A 17 -3.02 13.23 4.33
C ALA A 17 -2.41 12.08 5.16
N PRO A 18 -3.18 11.12 5.76
CA PRO A 18 -2.57 10.05 6.54
C PRO A 18 -1.80 9.00 5.71
N PHE A 19 -2.04 8.89 4.41
CA PHE A 19 -1.42 7.84 3.58
C PHE A 19 -0.08 8.26 2.96
N HIS A 20 0.24 9.55 2.84
CA HIS A 20 1.47 9.99 2.19
C HIS A 20 2.73 9.53 2.93
N PHE A 21 2.74 9.61 4.27
CA PHE A 21 3.85 9.09 5.08
C PHE A 21 3.91 7.57 5.05
N TYR A 22 2.75 6.90 5.03
CA TYR A 22 2.71 5.45 4.86
C TYR A 22 3.35 5.03 3.53
N THR A 23 2.96 5.64 2.42
CA THR A 23 3.53 5.35 1.09
C THR A 23 5.03 5.63 1.05
N ALA A 24 5.49 6.75 1.61
CA ALA A 24 6.92 7.07 1.69
C ALA A 24 7.70 6.00 2.47
N THR A 25 7.20 5.58 3.64
CA THR A 25 7.87 4.56 4.46
C THR A 25 7.88 3.18 3.80
N LYS A 26 6.78 2.78 3.12
CA LYS A 26 6.73 1.51 2.39
C LYS A 26 7.61 1.50 1.16
N HIS A 27 7.72 2.64 0.46
CA HIS A 27 8.68 2.78 -0.63
C HIS A 27 10.12 2.71 -0.13
N ALA A 28 10.44 3.37 0.99
CA ALA A 28 11.75 3.28 1.61
C ALA A 28 12.10 1.84 2.05
N ALA A 29 11.15 1.11 2.64
CA ALA A 29 11.34 -0.30 3.01
C ALA A 29 11.68 -1.18 1.79
N LYS A 30 11.00 -0.95 0.66
CA LYS A 30 11.30 -1.64 -0.60
C LYS A 30 12.70 -1.30 -1.13
N ALA A 31 13.08 -0.03 -1.10
CA ALA A 31 14.41 0.41 -1.52
C ALA A 31 15.53 -0.19 -0.65
N ILE A 32 15.33 -0.28 0.67
CA ILE A 32 16.26 -0.93 1.60
C ILE A 32 16.41 -2.41 1.28
N ALA A 33 15.30 -3.12 1.03
CA ALA A 33 15.34 -4.54 0.66
C ALA A 33 16.11 -4.77 -0.65
N GLU A 34 15.99 -3.85 -1.61
CA GLU A 34 16.76 -3.88 -2.86
C GLU A 34 18.26 -3.68 -2.61
N GLY A 35 18.63 -2.66 -1.84
CA GLY A 35 20.02 -2.39 -1.47
C GLY A 35 20.67 -3.59 -0.77
N LEU A 36 19.98 -4.16 0.22
CA LEU A 36 20.48 -5.35 0.93
C LEU A 36 20.70 -6.54 -0.02
N ARG A 37 19.82 -6.75 -0.99
CA ARG A 37 19.97 -7.84 -1.96
C ARG A 37 21.21 -7.65 -2.85
N GLN A 38 21.52 -6.41 -3.24
CA GLN A 38 22.72 -6.09 -4.01
C GLN A 38 23.98 -6.32 -3.18
N GLU A 39 23.98 -5.92 -1.91
CA GLU A 39 25.08 -6.20 -0.97
C GLU A 39 25.31 -7.70 -0.80
N LEU A 40 24.24 -8.47 -0.56
CA LEU A 40 24.29 -9.92 -0.39
C LEU A 40 24.79 -10.65 -1.65
N ARG A 41 24.43 -10.15 -2.84
CA ARG A 41 24.95 -10.66 -4.11
C ARG A 41 26.47 -10.46 -4.22
N ASN A 42 27.00 -9.35 -3.71
CA ASN A 42 28.43 -9.04 -3.79
C ASN A 42 29.28 -9.91 -2.85
N ILE A 43 28.72 -10.36 -1.73
CA ILE A 43 29.42 -11.20 -0.73
C ILE A 43 29.22 -12.71 -0.94
N GLU A 44 28.53 -13.13 -2.02
CA GLU A 44 28.27 -14.53 -2.40
C GLU A 44 27.66 -15.41 -1.29
N VAL A 45 26.86 -14.83 -0.40
CA VAL A 45 26.19 -15.57 0.68
C VAL A 45 24.83 -16.09 0.18
N PRO A 46 24.45 -17.36 0.44
CA PRO A 46 23.18 -17.95 -0.01
C PRO A 46 21.97 -17.50 0.83
N ILE A 47 21.85 -16.21 1.11
CA ILE A 47 20.69 -15.61 1.79
C ILE A 47 19.73 -15.03 0.75
N ARG A 48 18.44 -15.29 0.95
CA ARG A 48 17.35 -14.80 0.10
C ARG A 48 16.64 -13.63 0.76
N VAL A 49 16.39 -12.58 -0.02
CA VAL A 49 15.67 -11.38 0.44
C VAL A 49 14.51 -11.12 -0.51
N THR A 50 13.31 -11.15 0.06
CA THR A 50 12.04 -10.96 -0.64
C THR A 50 11.25 -9.83 0.02
N SER A 51 10.78 -8.89 -0.78
CA SER A 51 9.82 -7.87 -0.36
C SER A 51 8.40 -8.32 -0.72
N ILE A 52 7.45 -8.20 0.21
CA ILE A 52 6.04 -8.58 -0.02
C ILE A 52 5.20 -7.31 0.11
N SER A 53 4.50 -6.97 -0.96
CA SER A 53 3.71 -5.76 -1.12
C SER A 53 2.24 -6.12 -1.35
N PRO A 54 1.47 -6.42 -0.27
CA PRO A 54 0.06 -6.70 -0.40
C PRO A 54 -0.75 -5.41 -0.65
N GLY A 55 -1.86 -5.55 -1.38
CA GLY A 55 -2.90 -4.54 -1.51
C GLY A 55 -3.80 -4.48 -0.27
N LEU A 56 -5.08 -4.18 -0.47
CA LEU A 56 -6.03 -4.05 0.64
C LEU A 56 -6.31 -5.41 1.30
N VAL A 57 -5.81 -5.62 2.53
CA VAL A 57 -5.98 -6.86 3.31
C VAL A 57 -6.98 -6.63 4.43
N LYS A 58 -7.95 -7.54 4.59
CA LYS A 58 -8.94 -7.50 5.68
C LYS A 58 -8.29 -7.79 7.04
N THR A 59 -7.71 -6.76 7.64
CA THR A 59 -6.98 -6.82 8.93
C THR A 59 -7.41 -5.68 9.84
N ASN A 60 -6.99 -5.68 11.10
CA ASN A 60 -7.31 -4.58 12.02
C ASN A 60 -6.40 -3.35 11.85
N ILE A 61 -5.71 -3.19 10.71
CA ILE A 61 -4.69 -2.14 10.52
C ILE A 61 -5.28 -0.74 10.37
N PHE A 62 -6.48 -0.61 9.76
CA PHE A 62 -7.15 0.69 9.69
C PHE A 62 -7.91 1.00 10.98
N LYS A 63 -8.35 -0.02 11.72
CA LYS A 63 -8.88 0.16 13.08
C LYS A 63 -7.93 0.92 14.01
N SER A 64 -6.64 0.57 13.99
CA SER A 64 -5.62 1.23 14.83
C SER A 64 -5.18 2.60 14.31
N SER A 65 -5.35 2.88 13.01
CA SER A 65 -4.83 4.08 12.37
C SER A 65 -5.90 5.16 12.12
N LEU A 66 -7.16 4.77 11.91
CA LEU A 66 -8.27 5.62 11.48
C LEU A 66 -9.53 5.51 12.38
N GLY A 67 -9.52 4.61 13.38
CA GLY A 67 -10.62 4.39 14.31
C GLY A 67 -11.77 3.52 13.77
N ASP A 68 -12.60 3.00 14.69
CA ASP A 68 -13.58 1.92 14.42
C ASP A 68 -14.59 2.19 13.30
N LYS A 69 -14.96 3.45 13.05
CA LYS A 69 -16.03 3.80 12.08
C LYS A 69 -15.55 3.83 10.62
N MET A 70 -14.25 4.01 10.39
CA MET A 70 -13.68 4.10 9.04
C MET A 70 -13.26 2.73 8.51
N ASP A 71 -12.89 1.81 9.40
CA ASP A 71 -12.41 0.46 9.11
C ASP A 71 -13.43 -0.41 8.35
N ALA A 72 -14.68 -0.51 8.86
CA ALA A 72 -15.71 -1.33 8.23
C ALA A 72 -16.13 -0.82 6.84
N ASN A 73 -16.21 0.50 6.67
CA ASN A 73 -16.65 1.10 5.40
C ASN A 73 -15.66 0.90 4.25
N ILE A 74 -14.37 0.70 4.53
CA ILE A 74 -13.34 0.51 3.49
C ILE A 74 -13.40 -0.92 2.96
N TYR A 75 -13.49 -1.91 3.86
CA TYR A 75 -13.51 -3.32 3.47
C TYR A 75 -14.79 -3.75 2.75
N ASP A 76 -15.91 -3.08 3.03
CA ASP A 76 -17.19 -3.39 2.37
C ASP A 76 -17.32 -2.74 0.99
N LYS A 77 -16.58 -1.66 0.71
CA LYS A 77 -16.68 -0.88 -0.53
C LYS A 77 -15.62 -1.25 -1.58
N HIS A 78 -14.56 -1.94 -1.17
CA HIS A 78 -13.45 -2.28 -2.06
C HIS A 78 -13.18 -3.79 -2.04
N PRO A 79 -12.78 -4.38 -3.17
CA PRO A 79 -12.31 -5.76 -3.18
C PRO A 79 -11.07 -5.88 -2.28
N CYS A 80 -11.03 -6.92 -1.46
CA CYS A 80 -10.01 -7.15 -0.44
C CYS A 80 -9.45 -8.56 -0.54
N ILE A 81 -8.18 -8.74 -0.17
CA ILE A 81 -7.58 -10.06 0.08
C ILE A 81 -7.64 -10.42 1.55
N THR A 82 -7.51 -11.70 1.87
CA THR A 82 -7.50 -12.17 3.26
C THR A 82 -6.06 -12.35 3.78
N PRO A 83 -5.86 -12.37 5.12
CA PRO A 83 -4.55 -12.66 5.70
C PRO A 83 -4.00 -14.04 5.27
N GLU A 84 -4.89 -15.00 5.02
CA GLU A 84 -4.54 -16.34 4.55
C GLU A 84 -3.92 -16.32 3.15
N ASP A 85 -4.35 -15.40 2.28
CA ASP A 85 -3.76 -15.22 0.94
C ASP A 85 -2.29 -14.74 1.04
N VAL A 86 -2.02 -13.82 1.97
CA VAL A 86 -0.66 -13.34 2.25
C VAL A 86 0.20 -14.47 2.84
N ALA A 87 -0.35 -15.26 3.76
CA ALA A 87 0.34 -16.42 4.34
C ALA A 87 0.68 -17.48 3.29
N THR A 88 -0.25 -17.77 2.37
CA THR A 88 -0.02 -18.69 1.24
C THR A 88 1.11 -18.19 0.34
N SER A 89 1.17 -16.89 0.11
CA SER A 89 2.24 -16.27 -0.67
C SER A 89 3.62 -16.39 0.00
N ILE A 90 3.67 -16.31 1.33
CA ILE A 90 4.90 -16.57 2.10
C ILE A 90 5.31 -18.04 1.97
N GLN A 91 4.37 -18.98 2.07
CA GLN A 91 4.66 -20.40 1.87
C GLN A 91 5.20 -20.69 0.48
N TYR A 92 4.65 -20.03 -0.55
CA TYR A 92 5.17 -20.11 -1.91
C TYR A 92 6.63 -19.65 -1.99
N ILE A 93 6.98 -18.52 -1.37
CA ILE A 93 8.37 -18.03 -1.33
C ILE A 93 9.28 -19.06 -0.66
N LEU A 94 8.88 -19.59 0.50
CA LEU A 94 9.69 -20.53 1.25
C LEU A 94 9.86 -21.88 0.53
N GLY A 95 8.84 -22.32 -0.22
CA GLY A 95 8.86 -23.56 -0.99
C GLY A 95 9.71 -23.52 -2.26
N THR A 96 10.17 -22.35 -2.70
CA THR A 96 11.05 -22.27 -3.87
C THR A 96 12.45 -22.83 -3.59
N PRO A 97 13.11 -23.47 -4.59
CA PRO A 97 14.46 -24.01 -4.44
C PRO A 97 15.47 -22.94 -4.00
N GLN A 98 16.54 -23.36 -3.31
CA GLN A 98 17.54 -22.43 -2.74
C GLN A 98 18.26 -21.56 -3.78
N HIS A 99 18.40 -22.04 -5.03
CA HIS A 99 18.99 -21.28 -6.13
C HIS A 99 18.02 -20.26 -6.76
N VAL A 100 16.74 -20.26 -6.35
CA VAL A 100 15.71 -19.33 -6.81
C VAL A 100 15.48 -18.28 -5.73
N ASN A 101 15.71 -17.02 -6.10
CA ASN A 101 15.38 -15.88 -5.27
C ASN A 101 14.21 -15.10 -5.87
N ILE A 102 13.10 -15.02 -5.14
CA ILE A 102 11.98 -14.14 -5.50
C ILE A 102 12.28 -12.77 -4.90
N ASN A 103 12.47 -11.76 -5.75
CA ASN A 103 12.86 -10.43 -5.28
C ASN A 103 11.67 -9.68 -4.66
N GLU A 104 10.52 -9.74 -5.31
CA GLU A 104 9.31 -9.04 -4.90
C GLU A 104 8.06 -9.85 -5.25
N ILE A 105 7.08 -9.82 -4.36
CA ILE A 105 5.72 -10.28 -4.64
C ILE A 105 4.76 -9.13 -4.34
N ALA A 106 3.96 -8.75 -5.34
CA ALA A 106 2.82 -7.86 -5.16
C ALA A 106 1.53 -8.67 -5.32
N ILE A 107 0.63 -8.60 -4.32
CA ILE A 107 -0.63 -9.35 -4.33
C ILE A 107 -1.76 -8.36 -4.15
N SER A 108 -2.71 -8.36 -5.07
CA SER A 108 -3.89 -7.49 -5.04
C SER A 108 -5.14 -8.30 -5.38
N PRO A 109 -6.32 -7.89 -4.89
CA PRO A 109 -7.54 -8.57 -5.23
C PRO A 109 -7.90 -8.31 -6.70
N THR A 110 -8.49 -9.30 -7.34
CA THR A 110 -8.94 -9.19 -8.74
C THR A 110 -10.06 -8.14 -8.83
N GLY A 111 -9.95 -7.20 -9.77
CA GLY A 111 -10.88 -6.07 -9.90
C GLY A 111 -10.54 -4.86 -9.02
N ALA A 112 -9.42 -4.88 -8.29
CA ALA A 112 -8.78 -3.67 -7.79
C ALA A 112 -8.08 -2.94 -8.95
N ASP A 113 -8.85 -2.46 -9.91
CA ASP A 113 -8.33 -1.63 -10.98
C ASP A 113 -8.01 -0.25 -10.42
N TYR A 114 -6.78 -0.06 -9.92
CA TYR A 114 -6.22 1.28 -9.75
C TYR A 114 -5.89 1.81 -11.13
N ASN A 115 -6.89 2.37 -11.81
CA ASN A 115 -6.65 3.18 -12.99
C ASN A 115 -6.68 4.66 -12.59
N PRO A 116 -5.51 5.32 -12.42
CA PRO A 116 -5.45 6.71 -12.01
C PRO A 116 -6.16 7.65 -12.99
N THR A 117 -6.39 7.22 -14.23
CA THR A 117 -7.15 8.01 -15.22
C THR A 117 -8.68 7.83 -15.13
N LEU A 118 -9.19 6.70 -14.65
CA LEU A 118 -10.65 6.52 -14.47
C LEU A 118 -11.14 7.13 -13.15
N ASP A 119 -10.31 7.10 -12.09
CA ASP A 119 -10.67 7.74 -10.82
C ASP A 119 -10.68 9.27 -10.92
N ALA A 120 -9.81 9.87 -11.75
CA ALA A 120 -9.82 11.31 -12.01
C ALA A 120 -11.11 11.76 -12.73
N LEU A 121 -11.62 10.97 -13.69
CA LEU A 121 -12.87 11.26 -14.40
C LEU A 121 -14.11 11.13 -13.49
N ASN A 122 -14.06 10.25 -12.49
CA ASN A 122 -15.12 10.12 -11.48
C ASN A 122 -15.09 11.24 -10.41
N ILE A 123 -13.98 11.97 -10.28
CA ILE A 123 -13.89 13.16 -9.43
C ILE A 123 -14.41 14.39 -10.19
N GLU A 124 -14.07 14.54 -11.48
CA GLU A 124 -14.55 15.67 -12.30
C GLU A 124 -16.08 15.65 -12.48
N SER A 125 -16.69 14.48 -12.69
CA SER A 125 -18.15 14.34 -12.80
C SER A 125 -18.92 14.65 -11.51
N LYS A 126 -18.23 14.72 -10.36
CA LYS A 126 -18.85 15.05 -9.06
C LYS A 126 -18.71 16.52 -8.67
N CYS A 127 -17.90 17.27 -9.41
CA CYS A 127 -17.73 18.71 -9.22
C CYS A 127 -18.73 19.56 -10.03
N GLU A 128 -19.47 18.98 -10.99
CA GLU A 128 -20.44 19.72 -11.82
C GLU A 128 -21.84 19.85 -11.20
N GLU A 129 -22.13 19.20 -10.06
CA GLU A 129 -23.41 19.32 -9.35
C GLU A 129 -23.40 20.26 -8.14
N HIS A 130 -22.34 21.07 -7.94
CA HIS A 130 -22.27 22.09 -6.88
C HIS A 130 -22.10 23.51 -7.41
#